data_AF-A0A971QGT0-F1
#
_entry.id   AF-A0A971QGT0-F1
#
_cell.length_a   1.000
_cell.length_b   1.000
_cell.length_c   1.000
_cell.angle_alpha   90.00
_cell.angle_beta   90.00
_cell.angle_gamma   90.00
#
_symmetry.space_group_name_H-M   'P 1'
#
loop_
_entity.id
_entity.type
_entity.pdbx_description
1 polymer ?
#
loop_
_entity_poly.entity_id
_entity_poly.type
_entity_poly.pdbx_seq_one_letter_code
_entity_poly.pdbx_strand_id
1 'polypeptide(L)'
;MKHPFVEFLVERDLIPPNVARQLAEHKRFVREPIGMIAVSHGLLRTDQIDIILDRQREEPDRRFGEIAVELNCLTEQQVSALVKIQEFRVPADITEALALGGVLSVEDATRYLGTFLVSDQEMAAMMADA
;
A
#
# COMPACT_ATOMS: atom_id res chain seq x y z
N MET A 1 -2.60 13.02 -6.20
CA MET A 1 -1.26 12.41 -6.37
C MET A 1 -1.40 11.31 -7.39
N LYS A 2 -0.48 11.17 -8.36
CA LYS A 2 -0.52 10.05 -9.31
C LYS A 2 0.01 8.81 -8.59
N HIS A 3 -0.74 7.72 -8.63
CA HIS A 3 -0.36 6.47 -7.96
C HIS A 3 0.46 5.60 -8.94
N PRO A 4 1.55 4.93 -8.53
CA PRO A 4 2.41 4.15 -9.43
C PRO A 4 1.65 3.11 -10.27
N PHE A 5 0.66 2.43 -9.67
CA PHE A 5 -0.18 1.50 -10.41
C PHE A 5 -1.03 2.18 -11.51
N VAL A 6 -1.53 3.40 -11.27
CA VAL A 6 -2.28 4.15 -12.30
C VAL A 6 -1.35 4.57 -13.43
N GLU A 7 -0.12 4.98 -13.11
CA GLU A 7 0.90 5.31 -14.11
C GLU A 7 1.27 4.09 -14.96
N PHE A 8 1.49 2.94 -14.33
CA PHE A 8 1.72 1.66 -15.00
C PHE A 8 0.62 1.32 -16.02
N LEU A 9 -0.65 1.53 -15.67
CA LEU A 9 -1.79 1.27 -16.55
C LEU A 9 -1.84 2.24 -17.74
N VAL A 10 -1.54 3.53 -17.51
CA VAL A 10 -1.56 4.57 -18.55
C VAL A 10 -0.40 4.41 -19.52
N GLU A 11 0.82 4.17 -19.04
CA GLU A 11 2.01 4.01 -19.88
C GLU A 11 1.94 2.82 -20.83
N ARG A 12 1.06 1.85 -20.53
CA ARG A 12 0.81 0.64 -21.32
C ARG A 12 -0.48 0.71 -22.14
N ASP A 13 -1.11 1.88 -22.21
CA ASP A 13 -2.40 2.10 -22.90
C ASP A 13 -3.52 1.15 -22.43
N LEU A 14 -3.46 0.68 -21.17
CA LEU A 14 -4.43 -0.27 -20.60
C LEU A 14 -5.69 0.43 -20.10
N ILE A 15 -5.60 1.70 -19.75
CA ILE A 15 -6.73 2.57 -19.46
C ILE A 15 -6.57 3.92 -20.17
N PRO A 16 -7.66 4.60 -20.57
CA PRO A 16 -7.53 5.88 -21.21
C PRO A 16 -7.18 7.01 -20.21
N PRO A 17 -6.45 8.07 -20.62
CA PRO A 17 -5.95 9.10 -19.72
C PRO A 17 -7.02 9.86 -18.92
N ASN A 18 -8.26 9.95 -19.43
CA ASN A 18 -9.37 10.55 -18.71
C ASN A 18 -9.78 9.73 -17.48
N VAL A 19 -9.72 8.40 -17.55
CA VAL A 19 -9.99 7.52 -16.40
C VAL A 19 -8.92 7.72 -15.32
N ALA A 20 -7.65 7.82 -15.70
CA ALA A 20 -6.57 8.09 -14.75
C ALA A 20 -6.76 9.42 -14.01
N ARG A 21 -7.24 10.47 -14.71
CA ARG A 21 -7.60 11.75 -14.05
C ARG A 21 -8.75 11.57 -13.07
N GLN A 22 -9.80 10.85 -13.45
CA GLN A 22 -10.93 10.57 -12.55
C GLN A 22 -10.47 9.81 -11.29
N LEU A 23 -9.64 8.78 -11.44
CA LEU A 23 -9.07 8.03 -10.31
C LEU A 23 -8.23 8.93 -9.39
N ALA A 24 -7.45 9.86 -9.94
CA ALA A 24 -6.64 10.79 -9.16
C ALA A 24 -7.46 11.84 -8.39
N GLU A 25 -8.67 12.17 -8.87
CA GLU A 25 -9.62 13.07 -8.20
C GLU A 25 -10.42 12.37 -7.09
N HIS A 26 -10.52 11.04 -7.14
CA HIS A 26 -11.17 10.25 -6.11
C HIS A 26 -10.30 10.17 -4.85
N LYS A 27 -10.72 10.85 -3.79
CA LYS A 27 -10.10 10.79 -2.45
C LYS A 27 -10.18 9.41 -1.77
N ARG A 28 -10.73 8.39 -2.44
CA ARG A 28 -10.96 7.04 -1.88
C ARG A 28 -9.65 6.25 -1.72
N PHE A 29 -8.63 6.55 -2.52
CA PHE A 29 -7.37 5.82 -2.55
C PHE A 29 -6.34 6.44 -1.60
N VAL A 30 -6.59 6.30 -0.30
CA VAL A 30 -5.66 6.77 0.75
C VAL A 30 -4.85 5.59 1.26
N ARG A 31 -3.52 5.76 1.30
CA ARG A 31 -2.61 4.79 1.90
C ARG A 31 -2.86 4.74 3.41
N GLU A 32 -3.57 3.73 3.87
CA GLU A 32 -3.86 3.52 5.29
C GLU A 32 -2.56 3.26 6.07
N PRO A 33 -2.31 3.92 7.21
CA PRO A 33 -1.12 3.67 8.03
C PRO A 33 -1.04 2.23 8.54
N ILE A 34 0.16 1.63 8.56
CA ILE A 34 0.35 0.24 9.05
C ILE A 34 -0.17 0.02 10.47
N GLY A 35 -0.15 1.04 11.32
CA GLY A 35 -0.72 0.97 12.68
C GLY A 35 -2.24 0.73 12.68
N MET A 36 -2.97 1.38 11.76
CA MET A 36 -4.42 1.15 11.62
C MET A 36 -4.72 -0.24 11.07
N ILE A 37 -3.92 -0.69 10.10
CA ILE A 37 -3.98 -2.07 9.59
C ILE A 37 -3.76 -3.05 10.76
N ALA A 38 -2.73 -2.83 11.58
CA ALA A 38 -2.42 -3.68 12.73
C ALA A 38 -3.57 -3.73 13.76
N VAL A 39 -4.21 -2.60 14.05
CA VAL A 39 -5.40 -2.54 14.92
C VAL A 39 -6.57 -3.32 14.32
N SER A 40 -6.84 -3.15 13.02
CA SER A 40 -7.93 -3.86 12.33
C SER A 40 -7.79 -5.38 12.37
N HIS A 41 -6.56 -5.88 12.51
CA HIS A 41 -6.24 -7.31 12.64
C HIS A 41 -5.95 -7.76 14.07
N GLY A 42 -6.14 -6.91 15.08
CA GLY A 42 -5.93 -7.23 16.50
C GLY A 42 -4.47 -7.43 16.90
N LEU A 43 -3.51 -7.02 16.05
CA LEU A 43 -2.07 -7.11 16.33
C LEU A 43 -1.60 -6.00 17.27
N LEU A 44 -2.26 -4.84 17.21
CA LEU A 44 -2.04 -3.72 18.11
C LEU A 44 -3.35 -3.28 18.73
N ARG A 45 -3.27 -2.82 19.98
CA ARG A 45 -4.33 -2.05 20.61
C ARG A 45 -4.04 -0.55 20.49
N THR A 46 -5.06 0.27 20.69
CA THR A 46 -4.94 1.75 20.60
C THR A 46 -3.92 2.31 21.58
N ASP A 47 -3.84 1.78 22.80
CA ASP A 47 -2.83 2.20 23.80
C ASP A 47 -1.40 1.93 23.34
N GLN A 48 -1.17 0.85 22.59
CA GLN A 48 0.15 0.55 22.02
C GLN A 48 0.50 1.49 20.86
N ILE A 49 -0.50 1.91 20.05
CA ILE A 49 -0.30 2.92 19.01
C ILE A 49 0.19 4.22 19.62
N ASP A 50 -0.45 4.69 20.69
CA ASP A 50 -0.11 5.95 21.33
C ASP A 50 1.34 5.93 21.84
N ILE A 51 1.77 4.84 22.50
CA ILE A 51 3.15 4.68 22.98
C ILE A 51 4.16 4.71 21.82
N ILE A 52 3.88 4.02 20.71
CA ILE A 52 4.76 4.01 19.54
C ILE A 52 4.86 5.41 18.92
N LEU A 53 3.73 6.13 18.81
CA LEU A 53 3.69 7.48 18.25
C LEU A 53 4.36 8.51 19.16
N ASP A 54 4.23 8.38 20.48
CA ASP A 54 4.96 9.20 21.45
C ASP A 54 6.47 9.06 21.26
N ARG A 55 6.96 7.82 21.17
CA ARG A 55 8.38 7.59 20.92
C ARG A 55 8.81 8.10 19.53
N GLN A 56 7.98 7.96 18.51
CA GLN A 56 8.28 8.48 17.18
C GLN A 56 8.35 10.01 17.14
N ARG A 57 7.56 10.71 17.99
CA ARG A 57 7.65 12.17 18.14
C ARG A 57 8.96 12.61 18.80
N GLU A 58 9.48 11.81 19.74
CA GLU A 58 10.78 12.03 20.37
C GLU A 58 11.95 11.71 19.43
N GLU A 59 11.77 10.72 18.55
CA GLU A 59 12.76 10.20 17.61
C GLU A 59 12.25 10.29 16.14
N PRO A 60 12.17 11.50 15.55
CA PRO A 60 11.49 11.72 14.26
C PRO A 60 12.13 11.00 13.06
N ASP A 61 13.40 10.63 13.15
CA ASP A 61 14.11 9.88 12.11
C ASP A 61 13.72 8.39 12.09
N ARG A 62 13.06 7.90 13.14
CA ARG A 62 12.71 6.48 13.29
C ARG A 62 11.35 6.15 12.71
N ARG A 63 11.25 4.96 12.12
CA ARG A 63 10.00 4.48 11.53
C ARG A 63 9.12 3.83 12.58
N PHE A 64 7.80 4.01 12.45
CA PHE A 64 6.79 3.40 13.30
C PHE A 64 7.03 1.89 13.53
N GLY A 65 7.31 1.15 12.45
CA GLY A 65 7.54 -0.29 12.52
C GLY A 65 8.80 -0.68 13.32
N GLU A 66 9.88 0.11 13.21
CA GLU A 66 11.12 -0.15 13.96
C GLU A 66 10.91 0.05 15.46
N ILE A 67 10.21 1.12 15.83
CA ILE A 67 9.84 1.41 17.22
C ILE A 67 8.90 0.32 17.76
N ALA A 68 7.91 -0.11 16.97
CA ALA A 68 6.98 -1.16 17.36
C ALA A 68 7.69 -2.49 17.66
N VAL A 69 8.77 -2.80 16.93
CA VAL A 69 9.62 -3.99 17.17
C VAL A 69 10.45 -3.82 18.44
N GLU A 70 11.11 -2.67 18.62
CA GLU A 70 11.89 -2.39 19.84
C GLU A 70 11.03 -2.49 21.11
N LEU A 71 9.79 -1.99 21.04
CA LEU A 71 8.84 -2.03 22.15
C LEU A 71 8.15 -3.40 22.32
N ASN A 72 8.54 -4.43 21.56
CA ASN A 72 7.92 -5.76 21.53
C ASN A 72 6.40 -5.73 21.26
N CYS A 73 5.90 -4.67 20.63
CA CYS A 73 4.50 -4.55 20.26
C CYS A 73 4.20 -5.30 18.95
N LEU A 74 5.19 -5.41 18.06
CA LEU A 74 5.13 -6.21 16.84
C LEU A 74 6.44 -6.99 16.65
N THR A 75 6.39 -8.08 15.90
CA THR A 75 7.60 -8.75 15.38
C THR A 75 8.02 -8.15 14.05
N GLU A 76 9.29 -8.32 13.66
CA GLU A 76 9.77 -7.92 12.33
C GLU A 76 8.93 -8.56 11.20
N GLN A 77 8.54 -9.83 11.37
CA GLN A 77 7.68 -10.53 10.43
C GLN A 77 6.30 -9.88 10.31
N GLN A 78 5.69 -9.47 11.43
CA GLN A 78 4.41 -8.77 11.42
C GLN A 78 4.53 -7.40 10.75
N VAL A 79 5.59 -6.63 11.02
CA VAL A 79 5.84 -5.34 10.36
C VAL A 79 6.00 -5.54 8.84
N SER A 80 6.81 -6.52 8.43
CA SER A 80 7.00 -6.85 7.01
C SER A 80 5.67 -7.20 6.33
N ALA A 81 4.83 -8.01 6.98
CA ALA A 81 3.51 -8.36 6.45
C ALA A 81 2.58 -7.15 6.35
N LEU A 82 2.55 -6.29 7.37
CA LEU A 82 1.72 -5.08 7.38
C LEU A 82 2.09 -4.10 6.27
N VAL A 83 3.39 -3.93 6.00
CA VAL A 83 3.87 -3.10 4.88
C VAL A 83 3.41 -3.67 3.54
N LYS A 84 3.56 -4.98 3.32
CA LYS A 84 3.08 -5.64 2.09
C LYS A 84 1.56 -5.51 1.91
N ILE A 85 0.78 -5.65 2.99
CA ILE A 85 -0.66 -5.44 2.96
C ILE A 85 -0.98 -3.98 2.58
N GLN A 86 -0.27 -3.01 3.15
CA GLN A 86 -0.44 -1.59 2.85
C GLN A 86 -0.15 -1.28 1.37
N GLU A 87 0.93 -1.86 0.82
CA GLU A 87 1.31 -1.73 -0.59
C GLU A 87 0.30 -2.36 -1.54
N PHE A 88 -0.35 -3.45 -1.13
CA PHE A 88 -1.36 -4.14 -1.92
C PHE A 88 -2.73 -3.43 -1.93
N ARG A 89 -3.16 -2.84 -0.80
CA ARG A 89 -4.53 -2.32 -0.63
C ARG A 89 -4.93 -1.28 -1.67
N VAL A 90 -4.09 -0.26 -1.91
CA VAL A 90 -4.45 0.82 -2.84
C VAL A 90 -4.54 0.35 -4.30
N PRO A 91 -3.56 -0.41 -4.85
CA PRO A 91 -3.72 -1.08 -6.13
C PRO A 91 -4.99 -1.94 -6.24
N ALA A 92 -5.31 -2.71 -5.21
CA ALA A 92 -6.50 -3.57 -5.19
C ALA A 92 -7.81 -2.75 -5.26
N ASP A 93 -7.90 -1.65 -4.50
CA ASP A 93 -9.05 -0.74 -4.55
C ASP A 93 -9.21 -0.10 -5.94
N ILE A 94 -8.10 0.27 -6.60
CA ILE A 94 -8.11 0.80 -7.96
C ILE A 94 -8.60 -0.28 -8.95
N THR A 95 -8.11 -1.50 -8.81
CA THR A 95 -8.55 -2.66 -9.60
C THR A 95 -10.06 -2.89 -9.46
N GLU A 96 -10.58 -2.89 -8.24
CA GLU A 96 -12.01 -3.01 -7.98
C GLU A 96 -12.79 -1.87 -8.64
N ALA A 97 -12.35 -0.61 -8.46
CA ALA A 97 -13.02 0.55 -9.03
C ALA A 97 -13.07 0.52 -10.58
N LEU A 98 -11.99 0.09 -11.23
CA LEU A 98 -11.93 -0.04 -12.69
C LEU A 98 -12.86 -1.14 -13.21
N ALA A 99 -12.93 -2.27 -12.51
CA ALA A 99 -13.80 -3.38 -12.87
C ALA A 99 -15.28 -3.04 -12.66
N LEU A 100 -15.64 -2.50 -11.48
CA LEU A 100 -17.01 -2.09 -11.18
C LEU A 100 -17.49 -0.92 -12.07
N GLY A 101 -16.58 -0.04 -12.46
CA GLY A 101 -16.85 1.05 -13.42
C GLY A 101 -16.97 0.60 -14.87
N GLY A 102 -16.74 -0.68 -15.18
CA GLY A 102 -16.78 -1.22 -16.54
C GLY A 102 -15.67 -0.73 -17.45
N VAL A 103 -14.61 -0.13 -16.89
CA VAL A 103 -13.43 0.31 -17.65
C VAL A 103 -12.60 -0.91 -18.08
N LEU A 104 -12.49 -1.90 -17.19
CA LEU A 104 -11.81 -3.16 -17.42
C LEU A 104 -12.74 -4.32 -17.09
N SER A 105 -12.51 -5.48 -17.72
CA SER A 105 -13.06 -6.74 -17.22
C SER A 105 -12.39 -7.10 -15.88
N VAL A 106 -13.05 -7.95 -15.08
CA VAL A 106 -12.48 -8.43 -13.80
C VAL A 106 -11.19 -9.21 -14.07
N GLU A 107 -11.15 -9.97 -15.16
CA GLU A 107 -10.01 -10.75 -15.62
C GLU A 107 -8.81 -9.85 -15.94
N ASP A 108 -9.05 -8.78 -16.70
CA ASP A 108 -7.99 -7.84 -17.09
C ASP A 108 -7.49 -7.03 -15.89
N ALA A 109 -8.40 -6.52 -15.07
CA ALA A 109 -8.05 -5.74 -13.89
C ALA A 109 -7.21 -6.56 -12.90
N THR A 110 -7.57 -7.84 -12.68
CA THR A 110 -6.82 -8.76 -11.82
C THR A 110 -5.46 -9.13 -12.43
N ARG A 111 -5.41 -9.39 -13.73
CA ARG A 111 -4.17 -9.69 -14.45
C ARG A 111 -3.17 -8.55 -14.36
N TYR A 112 -3.60 -7.31 -14.60
CA TYR A 112 -2.73 -6.14 -14.55
C TYR A 112 -2.23 -5.84 -13.14
N LEU A 113 -3.07 -6.03 -12.12
CA LEU A 113 -2.64 -5.96 -10.72
C LEU A 113 -1.55 -6.99 -10.44
N GLY A 114 -1.74 -8.25 -10.87
CA GLY A 114 -0.74 -9.30 -10.72
C GLY A 114 0.59 -8.93 -11.37
N THR A 115 0.58 -8.45 -12.62
CA THR A 115 1.79 -8.00 -13.31
C THR A 115 2.48 -6.87 -12.58
N PHE A 116 1.73 -5.85 -12.13
CA PHE A 116 2.29 -4.72 -11.39
C PHE A 116 3.00 -5.17 -10.11
N LEU A 117 2.39 -6.04 -9.32
CA LEU A 117 2.95 -6.51 -8.05
C LEU A 117 4.22 -7.36 -8.23
N VAL A 118 4.31 -8.14 -9.32
CA VAL A 118 5.52 -8.92 -9.62
C VAL A 118 6.65 -7.99 -10.09
N SER A 119 6.37 -7.06 -11.01
CA SER A 119 7.39 -6.13 -11.52
C SER A 119 7.96 -5.21 -10.43
N ASP A 120 7.13 -4.78 -9.47
CA ASP A 120 7.57 -3.99 -8.33
C ASP A 120 8.50 -4.79 -7.40
N GLN A 121 8.18 -6.07 -7.16
CA GLN A 121 9.02 -6.98 -6.37
C GLN A 121 10.37 -7.27 -7.05
N GLU A 122 10.38 -7.48 -8.36
CA GLU A 122 11.62 -7.69 -9.13
C GLU A 122 12.53 -6.45 -9.08
N MET A 123 11.95 -5.26 -9.27
CA MET A 123 12.69 -4.00 -9.17
C MET A 123 13.22 -3.73 -7.75
N ALA A 124 12.42 -3.99 -6.71
CA ALA A 124 12.84 -3.84 -5.32
C ALA A 124 13.97 -4.82 -4.95
N ALA A 125 13.90 -6.06 -5.41
CA ALA A 125 14.96 -7.05 -5.21
C ALA A 125 16.27 -6.63 -5.89
N MET A 126 16.21 -6.11 -7.12
CA MET A 126 17.40 -5.62 -7.84
C MET A 126 18.06 -4.41 -7.16
N MET A 127 17.28 -3.54 -6.51
CA MET A 127 17.81 -2.37 -5.79
C MET A 127 18.34 -2.70 -4.39
N ALA A 128 17.92 -3.82 -3.79
CA ALA A 128 18.43 -4.27 -2.49
C ALA A 128 19.81 -4.95 -2.57
N ASP A 129 20.19 -5.45 -3.75
CA ASP A 129 21.46 -6.13 -4.03
C ASP A 129 22.55 -5.21 -4.63
N ALA A 130 22.31 -3.89 -4.74
CA ALA A 130 23.21 -2.89 -5.34
C ALA A 130 23.81 -1.94 -4.30
#